data_AF-A0A9D9MGS4-F1
#
_entry.id   AF-A0A9D9MGS4-F1
#
_cell.length_a   1.000
_cell.length_b   1.000
_cell.length_c   1.000
_cell.angle_alpha   90.00
_cell.angle_beta   90.00
_cell.angle_gamma   90.00
#
_symmetry.space_group_name_H-M   'P 1'
#
loop_
_entity.id
_entity.type
_entity.pdbx_description
1 polymer ?
#
loop_
_entity_poly.entity_id
_entity_poly.type
_entity_poly.pdbx_seq_one_letter_code
_entity_poly.pdbx_strand_id
1 'polypeptide(L)'
;MKKTLTILALALTLGACASAPQLAAPQAIKAPSPILGNTGKYMSPYTEDGTVAPWVEKGRAASAGAGVGGFVGAQAGAKLAESIPFVGGWLGQSVGESVGRQVALKMVGGEEFIKANSDMSFNTVNELAVYMYARNSSHKDFAEVLDLTQKIYPDLKQAYYPAIVAASRAAR
;
A
#
# COMPACT_ATOMS: atom_id res chain seq x y z
N MET A 1 -37.03 -15.63 -58.22
CA MET A 1 -37.59 -14.64 -57.27
C MET A 1 -37.60 -15.25 -55.87
N LYS A 2 -37.35 -14.40 -54.86
CA LYS A 2 -37.36 -14.62 -53.40
C LYS A 2 -36.09 -15.20 -52.77
N LYS A 3 -35.30 -14.24 -52.27
CA LYS A 3 -34.19 -14.35 -51.32
C LYS A 3 -34.74 -14.74 -49.95
N THR A 4 -34.02 -15.57 -49.20
CA THR A 4 -34.07 -15.54 -47.73
C THR A 4 -32.71 -15.92 -47.17
N LEU A 5 -31.96 -14.88 -46.82
CA LEU A 5 -30.84 -14.89 -45.87
C LEU A 5 -31.35 -15.47 -44.54
N THR A 6 -30.63 -16.40 -43.93
CA THR A 6 -30.71 -16.60 -42.47
C THR A 6 -29.29 -16.63 -41.93
N ILE A 7 -28.97 -15.56 -41.22
CA ILE A 7 -27.70 -15.28 -40.54
C ILE A 7 -27.65 -16.17 -39.30
N LEU A 8 -26.63 -17.02 -39.19
CA LEU A 8 -26.37 -17.78 -37.97
C LEU A 8 -25.74 -16.83 -36.95
N ALA A 9 -26.51 -16.48 -35.92
CA ALA A 9 -26.15 -15.54 -34.88
C ALA A 9 -24.98 -16.06 -34.02
N LEU A 10 -23.95 -15.21 -33.93
CA LEU A 10 -22.84 -15.29 -33.01
C LEU A 10 -23.36 -15.09 -31.57
N ALA A 11 -23.56 -16.18 -30.83
CA ALA A 11 -23.87 -16.12 -29.39
C ALA A 11 -22.58 -16.28 -28.57
N LEU A 12 -21.74 -15.24 -28.57
CA LEU A 12 -20.71 -15.03 -27.55
C LEU A 12 -21.03 -13.72 -26.84
N THR A 13 -21.12 -13.78 -25.51
CA THR A 13 -21.09 -12.70 -24.49
C THR A 13 -22.24 -12.77 -23.48
N LEU A 14 -22.25 -13.81 -22.64
CA LEU A 14 -22.85 -13.68 -21.32
C LEU A 14 -21.76 -13.13 -20.38
N GLY A 15 -22.04 -11.95 -19.84
CA GLY A 15 -21.08 -11.07 -19.21
C GLY A 15 -20.54 -11.60 -17.89
N ALA A 16 -19.22 -11.77 -17.84
CA ALA A 16 -18.47 -11.64 -16.60
C ALA A 16 -18.30 -10.14 -16.31
N CYS A 17 -19.30 -9.51 -15.68
CA CYS A 17 -19.02 -8.32 -14.87
C CYS A 17 -18.22 -8.79 -13.65
N ALA A 18 -16.92 -9.01 -13.84
CA ALA A 18 -15.95 -9.07 -12.77
C ALA A 18 -15.94 -7.68 -12.11
N SER A 19 -16.91 -7.45 -11.23
CA SER A 19 -17.01 -6.22 -10.45
C SER A 19 -15.77 -6.18 -9.57
N ALA A 20 -14.82 -5.31 -9.89
CA ALA A 20 -13.65 -5.10 -9.04
C ALA A 20 -14.12 -4.84 -7.60
N PRO A 21 -13.43 -5.37 -6.58
CA PRO A 21 -13.84 -5.15 -5.20
C PRO A 21 -13.93 -3.65 -4.89
N GLN A 22 -15.15 -3.13 -4.70
CA GLN A 22 -15.33 -1.74 -4.31
C GLN A 22 -14.82 -1.55 -2.88
N LEU A 23 -13.88 -0.62 -2.68
CA LEU A 23 -13.42 -0.27 -1.35
C LEU A 23 -14.46 0.61 -0.63
N ALA A 24 -14.64 0.39 0.67
CA ALA A 24 -15.41 1.32 1.50
C ALA A 24 -14.62 2.63 1.67
N ALA A 25 -15.31 3.74 1.87
CA ALA A 25 -14.64 5.01 2.17
C ALA A 25 -13.75 4.84 3.43
N PRO A 26 -12.56 5.48 3.51
CA PRO A 26 -11.64 5.32 4.64
C PRO A 26 -12.31 5.47 6.01
N GLN A 27 -13.20 6.47 6.15
CA GLN A 27 -13.90 6.77 7.40
C GLN A 27 -14.96 5.72 7.77
N ALA A 28 -15.40 4.91 6.82
CA ALA A 28 -16.34 3.81 7.06
C ALA A 28 -15.63 2.54 7.54
N ILE A 29 -14.30 2.44 7.40
CA ILE A 29 -13.53 1.28 7.84
C ILE A 29 -13.14 1.45 9.31
N LYS A 30 -13.48 0.45 10.14
CA LYS A 30 -13.00 0.37 11.52
C LYS A 30 -11.48 0.12 11.52
N ALA A 31 -10.71 1.15 11.82
CA ALA A 31 -9.27 1.06 11.94
C ALA A 31 -8.87 0.12 13.10
N PRO A 32 -7.86 -0.76 12.91
CA PRO A 32 -7.21 -1.48 14.00
C PRO A 32 -6.70 -0.52 15.06
N SER A 33 -6.77 -0.91 16.34
CA SER A 33 -6.17 -0.11 17.40
C SER A 33 -4.65 -0.27 17.37
N PRO A 34 -3.88 0.82 17.26
CA PRO A 34 -2.43 0.74 17.30
C PRO A 34 -1.96 0.33 18.70
N ILE A 35 -0.80 -0.32 18.77
CA ILE A 35 -0.06 -0.48 20.01
C ILE A 35 0.69 0.82 20.23
N LEU A 36 0.46 1.50 21.36
CA LEU A 36 1.25 2.66 21.73
C LEU A 36 2.69 2.23 22.05
N GLY A 37 3.64 2.98 21.51
CA GLY A 37 5.06 2.64 21.51
C GLY A 37 5.45 1.66 20.39
N ASN A 38 6.56 0.97 20.61
CA ASN A 38 7.33 0.28 19.57
C ASN A 38 7.47 -1.23 19.81
N THR A 39 6.53 -1.83 20.55
CA THR A 39 6.55 -3.26 20.90
C THR A 39 5.99 -4.16 19.81
N GLY A 40 5.23 -3.60 18.86
CA GLY A 40 4.76 -4.31 17.67
C GLY A 40 5.88 -4.61 16.66
N LYS A 41 5.58 -5.45 15.67
CA LYS A 41 6.52 -5.81 14.60
C LYS A 41 6.67 -4.72 13.53
N TYR A 42 5.60 -3.99 13.26
CA TYR A 42 5.53 -2.99 12.19
C TYR A 42 5.33 -1.61 12.79
N MET A 43 6.29 -0.69 12.60
CA MET A 43 6.16 0.67 13.10
C MET A 43 5.28 1.51 12.18
N SER A 44 4.48 2.38 12.78
CA SER A 44 3.66 3.33 12.03
C SER A 44 4.57 4.37 11.34
N PRO A 45 4.31 4.72 10.07
CA PRO A 45 4.98 5.83 9.40
C PRO A 45 4.34 7.19 9.72
N TYR A 46 3.32 7.19 10.58
CA TYR A 46 2.68 8.37 11.15
C TYR A 46 2.73 8.29 12.67
N THR A 47 2.83 9.45 13.30
CA THR A 47 2.69 9.62 14.75
C THR A 47 1.22 9.61 15.18
N GLU A 48 0.98 9.53 16.49
CA GLU A 48 -0.36 9.53 17.08
C GLU A 48 -1.15 10.79 16.71
N ASP A 49 -0.47 11.93 16.60
CA ASP A 49 -1.04 13.22 16.21
C ASP A 49 -1.31 13.35 14.69
N GLY A 50 -0.99 12.31 13.92
CA GLY A 50 -1.22 12.25 12.48
C GLY A 50 -0.15 12.92 11.63
N THR A 51 0.97 13.36 12.23
CA THR A 51 2.13 13.85 11.47
C THR A 51 2.99 12.69 10.96
N VAL A 52 3.94 12.99 10.07
CA VAL A 52 4.82 11.98 9.48
C VAL A 52 5.94 11.63 10.46
N ALA A 53 6.23 10.35 10.64
CA ALA A 53 7.25 9.91 11.59
C ALA A 53 8.67 10.36 11.17
N PRO A 54 9.58 10.65 12.13
CA PRO A 54 10.93 11.15 11.82
C PRO A 54 11.76 10.27 10.89
N TRP A 55 11.59 8.95 10.95
CA TRP A 55 12.31 8.02 10.06
C TRP A 55 11.86 8.12 8.60
N VAL A 56 10.60 8.50 8.37
CA VAL A 56 10.08 8.77 7.02
C VAL A 56 10.70 10.07 6.49
N GLU A 57 10.69 11.14 7.28
CA GLU A 57 11.31 12.42 6.89
C GLU A 57 12.82 12.26 6.59
N LYS A 58 13.51 11.44 7.39
CA LYS A 58 14.91 11.09 7.14
C LYS A 58 15.10 10.39 5.80
N GLY A 59 14.24 9.42 5.48
CA GLY A 59 14.28 8.74 4.19
C GLY A 59 13.96 9.66 3.00
N ARG A 60 13.09 10.67 3.18
CA ARG A 60 12.86 11.72 2.18
C ARG A 60 14.11 12.55 1.93
N ALA A 61 14.71 13.06 3.01
CA ALA A 61 15.93 13.86 2.93
C ALA A 61 17.07 13.08 2.25
N ALA A 62 17.21 11.79 2.59
CA ALA A 62 18.18 10.90 1.94
C ALA A 62 17.88 10.69 0.45
N SER A 63 16.60 10.51 0.06
CA SER A 63 16.21 10.34 -1.34
C SER A 63 16.48 11.60 -2.17
N ALA A 64 16.12 12.77 -1.62
CA ALA A 64 16.39 14.06 -2.24
C ALA A 64 17.90 14.31 -2.41
N GLY A 65 18.70 14.03 -1.37
CA GLY A 65 20.16 14.18 -1.42
C GLY A 65 20.84 13.20 -2.39
N ALA A 66 20.25 12.03 -2.62
CA ALA A 66 20.74 11.05 -3.60
C ALA A 66 20.33 11.38 -5.04
N GLY A 67 19.60 12.47 -5.29
CA GLY A 67 19.05 12.79 -6.62
C GLY A 67 18.02 11.77 -7.11
N VAL A 68 17.48 10.94 -6.21
CA VAL A 68 16.42 10.00 -6.50
C VAL A 68 15.12 10.79 -6.47
N GLY A 69 14.67 11.22 -7.66
CA GLY A 69 13.50 12.11 -7.83
C GLY A 69 12.29 11.67 -7.00
N GLY A 70 11.79 12.59 -6.18
CA GLY A 70 10.61 12.40 -5.34
C GLY A 70 9.35 12.18 -6.18
N PHE A 71 8.50 11.28 -5.69
CA PHE A 71 7.30 10.81 -6.38
C PHE A 71 6.28 11.94 -6.59
N VAL A 72 5.74 12.06 -7.82
CA VAL A 72 4.64 12.97 -8.13
C VAL A 72 3.33 12.37 -7.60
N GLY A 73 2.89 12.85 -6.44
CA GLY A 73 1.66 12.44 -5.80
C GLY A 73 0.41 12.81 -6.59
N ALA A 74 -0.27 11.79 -7.13
CA ALA A 74 -1.69 11.86 -7.44
C ALA A 74 -2.30 10.45 -7.36
N GLN A 75 -3.19 10.23 -6.39
CA GLN A 75 -4.08 9.06 -6.30
C GLN A 75 -3.46 7.69 -5.98
N ALA A 76 -2.80 7.54 -4.83
CA ALA A 76 -2.40 6.22 -4.33
C ALA A 76 -3.60 5.29 -3.98
N GLY A 77 -4.79 5.84 -3.71
CA GLY A 77 -5.99 5.05 -3.40
C GLY A 77 -6.72 4.46 -4.61
N ALA A 78 -6.65 5.12 -5.79
CA ALA A 78 -7.40 4.72 -6.98
C ALA A 78 -6.53 4.09 -8.08
N LYS A 79 -5.26 4.52 -8.24
CA LYS A 79 -4.38 4.02 -9.32
C LYS A 79 -3.59 2.75 -8.99
N LEU A 80 -3.49 2.37 -7.71
CA LEU A 80 -2.77 1.13 -7.32
C LEU A 80 -3.46 -0.13 -7.87
N ALA A 81 -4.78 -0.09 -8.09
CA ALA A 81 -5.54 -1.19 -8.67
C ALA A 81 -5.31 -1.37 -10.19
N GLU A 82 -4.89 -0.31 -10.89
CA GLU A 82 -4.77 -0.30 -12.36
C GLU A 82 -3.36 -0.68 -12.85
N SER A 83 -2.39 -0.84 -11.94
CA SER A 83 -0.96 -0.87 -12.29
C SER A 83 -0.21 -2.13 -11.80
N ILE A 84 -0.78 -3.33 -11.93
CA ILE A 84 -0.03 -4.57 -11.65
C ILE A 84 0.13 -5.43 -12.91
N PRO A 85 1.25 -5.24 -13.65
CA PRO A 85 1.89 -6.31 -14.39
C PRO A 85 3.23 -6.64 -13.70
N PHE A 86 3.21 -7.54 -12.71
CA PHE A 86 4.41 -7.98 -12.00
C PHE A 86 5.02 -9.21 -12.72
N VAL A 87 5.84 -8.99 -13.75
CA VAL A 87 6.56 -10.06 -14.47
C VAL A 87 8.01 -10.11 -13.98
N GLY A 88 8.25 -10.89 -12.92
CA GLY A 88 9.56 -11.23 -12.41
C GLY A 88 9.43 -12.44 -11.50
N GLY A 89 10.21 -13.51 -11.75
CA GLY A 89 10.10 -14.75 -10.97
C GLY A 89 10.28 -14.50 -9.46
N TRP A 90 9.52 -15.23 -8.63
CA TRP A 90 9.45 -15.08 -7.16
C TRP A 90 10.83 -15.00 -6.48
N LEU A 91 11.83 -15.74 -6.99
CA LEU A 91 13.19 -15.75 -6.45
C LEU A 91 13.95 -14.42 -6.71
N GLY A 92 13.77 -13.81 -7.88
CA GLY A 92 14.36 -12.51 -8.20
C GLY A 92 13.70 -11.38 -7.41
N GLN A 93 12.39 -11.50 -7.19
CA GLN A 93 11.62 -10.55 -6.37
C GLN A 93 12.08 -10.56 -4.91
N SER A 94 12.22 -11.73 -4.28
CA SER A 94 12.61 -11.81 -2.87
C SER A 94 14.03 -11.33 -2.60
N VAL A 95 14.99 -11.69 -3.46
CA VAL A 95 16.38 -11.21 -3.36
C VAL A 95 16.43 -9.70 -3.57
N GLY A 96 15.78 -9.19 -4.62
CA GLY A 96 15.70 -7.75 -4.90
C GLY A 96 15.04 -6.96 -3.77
N GLU A 97 13.96 -7.47 -3.19
CA GLU A 97 13.28 -6.87 -2.05
C GLU A 97 14.15 -6.86 -0.79
N SER A 98 14.95 -7.91 -0.55
CA SER A 98 15.85 -7.97 0.61
C SER A 98 16.99 -6.94 0.52
N VAL A 99 17.59 -6.79 -0.65
CA VAL A 99 18.66 -5.79 -0.90
C VAL A 99 18.07 -4.39 -0.89
N GLY A 100 16.95 -4.18 -1.58
CA GLY A 100 16.21 -2.92 -1.59
C GLY A 100 15.79 -2.48 -0.19
N ARG A 101 15.30 -3.40 0.64
CA ARG A 101 14.95 -3.14 2.04
C ARG A 101 16.16 -2.71 2.85
N GLN A 102 17.32 -3.37 2.70
CA GLN A 102 18.53 -2.98 3.42
C GLN A 102 18.99 -1.57 3.05
N VAL A 103 18.91 -1.20 1.77
CA VAL A 103 19.19 0.17 1.31
C VAL A 103 18.20 1.16 1.92
N ALA A 104 16.89 0.85 1.84
CA ALA A 104 15.85 1.69 2.42
C ALA A 104 16.04 1.87 3.94
N LEU A 105 16.36 0.81 4.67
CA LEU A 105 16.67 0.86 6.10
C LEU A 105 17.84 1.79 6.39
N LYS A 106 18.94 1.70 5.62
CA LYS A 106 20.07 2.61 5.77
C LYS A 106 19.67 4.07 5.56
N MET A 107 18.84 4.34 4.55
CA MET A 107 18.36 5.70 4.24
C MET A 107 17.52 6.31 5.38
N VAL A 108 16.69 5.51 6.04
CA VAL A 108 15.83 5.97 7.14
C VAL A 108 16.52 5.94 8.51
N GLY A 109 17.79 5.53 8.58
CA GLY A 109 18.59 5.51 9.81
C GLY A 109 18.66 4.15 10.53
N GLY A 110 18.12 3.08 9.96
CA GLY A 110 18.16 1.73 10.50
C GLY A 110 16.93 1.34 11.34
N GLU A 111 16.83 0.04 11.66
CA GLU A 111 15.68 -0.50 12.42
C GLU A 111 15.59 0.09 13.84
N GLU A 112 16.72 0.30 14.50
CA GLU A 112 16.77 0.93 15.82
C GLU A 112 16.25 2.37 15.78
N PHE A 113 16.63 3.14 14.76
CA PHE A 113 16.14 4.51 14.58
C PHE A 113 14.63 4.53 14.32
N ILE A 114 14.12 3.63 13.47
CA ILE A 114 12.68 3.48 13.24
C ILE A 114 11.96 3.22 14.57
N LYS A 115 12.42 2.23 15.36
CA LYS A 115 11.80 1.89 16.65
C LYS A 115 11.86 3.03 17.67
N ALA A 116 13.00 3.70 17.78
CA ALA A 116 13.19 4.79 18.74
C ALA A 116 12.36 6.04 18.39
N ASN A 117 11.98 6.21 17.12
CA ASN A 117 11.24 7.37 16.62
C ASN A 117 9.85 7.00 16.12
N SER A 118 9.24 5.96 16.71
CA SER A 118 7.84 5.59 16.45
C SER A 118 7.08 5.51 17.76
N ASP A 119 5.91 6.15 17.81
CA ASP A 119 4.99 6.17 18.96
C ASP A 119 3.82 5.19 18.79
N MET A 120 3.70 4.56 17.61
CA MET A 120 2.69 3.56 17.30
C MET A 120 3.30 2.40 16.53
N SER A 121 2.79 1.20 16.82
CA SER A 121 3.18 -0.04 16.15
C SER A 121 2.02 -1.03 16.01
N PHE A 122 2.23 -2.06 15.18
CA PHE A 122 1.24 -3.09 14.86
C PHE A 122 1.88 -4.47 14.89
N ASN A 123 1.10 -5.50 15.24
CA ASN A 123 1.58 -6.88 15.26
C ASN A 123 1.66 -7.46 13.85
N THR A 124 0.75 -7.05 12.97
CA THR A 124 0.65 -7.58 11.61
C THR A 124 0.71 -6.47 10.55
N VAL A 125 1.20 -6.83 9.37
CA VAL A 125 1.25 -5.91 8.22
C VAL A 125 -0.16 -5.55 7.72
N ASN A 126 -1.14 -6.44 7.93
CA ASN A 126 -2.54 -6.17 7.59
C ASN A 126 -3.13 -5.09 8.49
N GLU A 127 -2.81 -5.11 9.80
CA GLU A 127 -3.26 -4.06 10.72
C GLU A 127 -2.69 -2.70 10.32
N LEU A 128 -1.38 -2.65 10.03
CA LEU A 128 -0.72 -1.44 9.53
C LEU A 128 -1.38 -0.95 8.22
N ALA A 129 -1.62 -1.84 7.26
CA ALA A 129 -2.24 -1.51 5.98
C ALA A 129 -3.63 -0.86 6.15
N VAL A 130 -4.50 -1.51 6.94
CA VAL A 130 -5.87 -1.03 7.18
C VAL A 130 -5.83 0.28 7.95
N TYR A 131 -4.95 0.40 8.96
CA TYR A 131 -4.80 1.64 9.71
C TYR A 131 -4.37 2.80 8.81
N MET A 132 -3.30 2.62 8.02
CA MET A 132 -2.79 3.63 7.09
C MET A 132 -3.88 4.10 6.11
N TYR A 133 -4.65 3.16 5.56
CA TYR A 133 -5.77 3.51 4.69
C TYR A 133 -6.86 4.29 5.43
N ALA A 134 -7.37 3.75 6.54
CA ALA A 134 -8.51 4.34 7.24
C ALA A 134 -8.19 5.70 7.88
N ARG A 135 -6.98 5.89 8.39
CA ARG A 135 -6.58 7.07 9.17
C ARG A 135 -5.77 8.09 8.37
N ASN A 136 -4.92 7.64 7.45
CA ASN A 136 -3.92 8.50 6.84
C ASN A 136 -4.08 8.68 5.32
N SER A 137 -4.98 7.95 4.64
CA SER A 137 -5.11 8.01 3.16
C SER A 137 -5.46 9.39 2.59
N SER A 138 -6.02 10.28 3.41
CA SER A 138 -6.32 11.67 3.06
C SER A 138 -5.17 12.64 3.34
N HIS A 139 -4.09 12.19 4.00
CA HIS A 139 -2.92 13.00 4.28
C HIS A 139 -2.22 13.38 2.97
N LYS A 140 -1.77 14.64 2.85
CA LYS A 140 -1.17 15.18 1.61
C LYS A 140 0.02 14.36 1.10
N ASP A 141 0.78 13.77 2.02
CA ASP A 141 1.99 13.02 1.68
C ASP A 141 1.75 11.50 1.58
N PHE A 142 0.50 11.04 1.65
CA PHE A 142 0.18 9.62 1.84
C PHE A 142 0.85 8.69 0.82
N ALA A 143 0.86 9.07 -0.45
CA ALA A 143 1.43 8.27 -1.52
C ALA A 143 2.93 8.00 -1.31
N GLU A 144 3.68 9.04 -0.96
CA GLU A 144 5.12 8.94 -0.71
C GLU A 144 5.41 8.16 0.57
N VAL A 145 4.65 8.43 1.64
CA VAL A 145 4.78 7.71 2.90
C VAL A 145 4.51 6.22 2.72
N LEU A 146 3.48 5.85 1.94
CA LEU A 146 3.15 4.46 1.65
C LEU A 146 4.27 3.77 0.85
N ASP A 147 4.82 4.41 -0.18
CA ASP A 147 5.93 3.85 -0.97
C ASP A 147 7.17 3.61 -0.10
N LEU A 148 7.56 4.60 0.70
CA LEU A 148 8.70 4.47 1.61
C LEU A 148 8.46 3.34 2.63
N THR A 149 7.25 3.27 3.19
CA THR A 149 6.86 2.19 4.11
C THR A 149 6.91 0.82 3.43
N GLN A 150 6.48 0.71 2.17
CA GLN A 150 6.54 -0.53 1.37
C GLN A 150 7.98 -0.93 0.99
N LYS A 151 8.93 0.01 0.97
CA LYS A 151 10.36 -0.29 0.82
C LYS A 151 10.96 -0.87 2.11
N ILE A 152 10.49 -0.42 3.27
CA ILE A 152 10.92 -0.91 4.59
C ILE A 152 10.23 -2.23 4.96
N TYR A 153 8.96 -2.37 4.59
CA TYR A 153 8.12 -3.54 4.81
C TYR A 153 7.61 -4.07 3.45
N PRO A 154 8.42 -4.85 2.71
CA PRO A 154 8.05 -5.34 1.37
C PRO A 154 6.77 -6.19 1.36
N ASP A 155 6.48 -6.90 2.44
CA ASP A 155 5.23 -7.64 2.65
C ASP A 155 3.99 -6.74 2.61
N LEU A 156 4.13 -5.45 2.92
CA LEU A 156 3.06 -4.47 2.80
C LEU A 156 2.60 -4.31 1.35
N LYS A 157 3.48 -4.45 0.34
CA LYS A 157 3.07 -4.35 -1.08
C LYS A 157 2.01 -5.39 -1.44
N GLN A 158 2.19 -6.60 -0.93
CA GLN A 158 1.27 -7.72 -1.17
C GLN A 158 0.05 -7.66 -0.26
N ALA A 159 0.23 -7.21 0.99
CA ALA A 159 -0.83 -7.17 1.99
C ALA A 159 -1.78 -5.98 1.85
N TYR A 160 -1.31 -4.83 1.33
CA TYR A 160 -2.01 -3.55 1.45
C TYR A 160 -3.43 -3.60 0.87
N TYR A 161 -3.56 -3.90 -0.42
CA TYR A 161 -4.86 -3.93 -1.08
C TYR A 161 -5.78 -5.06 -0.57
N PRO A 162 -5.32 -6.33 -0.44
CA PRO A 162 -6.15 -7.40 0.11
C PRO A 162 -6.68 -7.11 1.53
N ALA A 163 -5.86 -6.52 2.40
CA ALA A 163 -6.27 -6.19 3.76
C ALA A 163 -7.38 -5.13 3.78
N ILE A 164 -7.30 -4.10 2.93
CA ILE A 164 -8.32 -3.04 2.81
C ILE A 164 -9.61 -3.59 2.20
N VAL A 165 -9.51 -4.49 1.20
CA VAL A 165 -10.69 -5.17 0.64
C VAL A 165 -11.41 -5.99 1.72
N ALA A 166 -10.66 -6.76 2.52
CA ALA A 166 -11.22 -7.54 3.61
C ALA A 166 -11.90 -6.63 4.65
N ALA A 167 -11.25 -5.55 5.06
CA ALA A 167 -11.81 -4.58 6.01
C ALA A 167 -13.04 -3.86 5.44
N SER A 168 -13.03 -3.52 4.15
CA SER A 168 -14.18 -2.90 3.45
C SER A 168 -15.40 -3.82 3.41
N ARG A 169 -15.20 -5.14 3.29
CA ARG A 169 -16.29 -6.11 3.33
C ARG A 169 -16.89 -6.24 4.74
N ALA A 170 -16.07 -6.12 5.78
CA ALA A 170 -16.53 -6.16 7.17
C ALA A 170 -17.23 -4.88 7.64
N ALA A 171 -17.06 -3.77 6.92
CA ALA A 171 -17.70 -2.48 7.19
C ALA A 171 -19.10 -2.32 6.56
N ARG A 172 -19.55 -3.32 5.79
CA ARG A 172 -20.89 -3.38 5.18
C ARG A 172 -21.81 -4.22 6.04
#